data_AF-A0A0C9SS48-F1
#
_entry.id   AF-A0A0C9SS48-F1
#
_cell.length_a   1.000
_cell.length_b   1.000
_cell.length_c   1.000
_cell.angle_alpha   90.00
_cell.angle_beta   90.00
_cell.angle_gamma   90.00
#
_symmetry.space_group_name_H-M   'P 1'
#
loop_
_entity.id
_entity.type
_entity.pdbx_description
1 polymer ?
#
loop_
_entity_poly.entity_id
_entity_poly.type
_entity_poly.pdbx_seq_one_letter_code
_entity_poly.pdbx_strand_id
1 'polypeptide(L)'
;VQDPLVHHGHYFGHVVHSFCNVQTLLTNGMTLMDNLEERGMEALSQQERKESTVFYELLKMVPQLEQRLMASSEEEVVSIAELIQKGASSARADDMKSMKVAIIDWITPKDQILNPHIPRNVKTGRGFHYECIGALLCPTGYNWENVDTKAKLCSGQLQVAGDQWPIFLYANYTYDPEDLWNGFLQSGLLVSASTQHSLLISS
;
A
#
# COMPACT_ATOMS: atom_id res chain seq x y z
N VAL A 1 18.36 17.29 -12.41
CA VAL A 1 18.83 15.88 -12.39
C VAL A 1 18.49 15.34 -11.01
N GLN A 2 17.71 14.26 -10.94
CA GLN A 2 17.32 13.64 -9.67
C GLN A 2 18.46 12.74 -9.18
N ASP A 3 18.70 12.70 -7.86
CA ASP A 3 19.74 11.84 -7.28
C ASP A 3 19.45 10.36 -7.62
N PRO A 4 20.45 9.58 -8.11
CA PRO A 4 20.27 8.18 -8.45
C PRO A 4 19.68 7.31 -7.33
N LEU A 5 20.03 7.58 -6.07
CA LEU A 5 19.49 6.83 -4.93
C LEU A 5 17.98 7.03 -4.76
N VAL A 6 17.47 8.21 -5.11
CA VAL A 6 16.03 8.47 -5.08
C VAL A 6 15.33 7.70 -6.20
N HIS A 7 15.96 7.59 -7.38
CA HIS A 7 15.43 6.79 -8.48
C HIS A 7 15.40 5.29 -8.14
N HIS A 8 16.51 4.74 -7.63
CA HIS A 8 16.55 3.34 -7.21
C HIS A 8 15.61 3.06 -6.03
N GLY A 9 15.50 3.98 -5.08
CA GLY A 9 14.55 3.88 -3.98
C GLY A 9 13.10 3.83 -4.45
N HIS A 10 12.76 4.56 -5.52
CA HIS A 10 11.45 4.51 -6.15
C HIS A 10 11.17 3.11 -6.71
N TYR A 11 12.09 2.55 -7.47
CA TYR A 11 11.95 1.18 -7.99
C TYR A 11 11.87 0.14 -6.85
N PHE A 12 12.74 0.23 -5.84
CA PHE A 12 12.72 -0.64 -4.67
C PHE A 12 11.37 -0.61 -3.92
N GLY A 13 10.79 0.58 -3.73
CA GLY A 13 9.47 0.74 -3.11
C GLY A 13 8.32 0.13 -3.93
N HIS A 14 8.46 0.10 -5.26
CA HIS A 14 7.47 -0.51 -6.15
C HIS A 14 7.53 -2.03 -6.13
N VAL A 15 8.72 -2.61 -6.29
CA VAL A 15 8.83 -4.05 -6.63
C VAL A 15 9.30 -4.93 -5.48
N VAL A 16 9.92 -4.36 -4.42
CA VAL A 16 10.46 -5.15 -3.31
C VAL A 16 9.66 -4.93 -2.04
N HIS A 17 9.59 -3.70 -1.54
CA HIS A 17 8.98 -3.45 -0.23
C HIS A 17 8.45 -2.01 -0.06
N SER A 18 7.18 -1.79 -0.37
CA SER A 18 6.54 -0.45 -0.41
C SER A 18 6.45 0.28 0.93
N PHE A 19 6.48 -0.45 2.05
CA PHE A 19 6.40 0.12 3.41
C PHE A 19 7.69 -0.10 4.21
N CYS A 20 8.83 -0.23 3.53
CA CYS A 20 10.10 -0.51 4.20
C CYS A 20 10.54 0.72 5.00
N ASN A 21 11.01 0.51 6.23
CA ASN A 21 11.84 1.48 6.94
C ASN A 21 13.29 1.25 6.49
N VAL A 22 13.74 2.05 5.53
CA VAL A 22 15.04 1.86 4.88
C VAL A 22 16.18 2.06 5.87
N GLN A 23 16.06 3.00 6.82
CA GLN A 23 17.10 3.22 7.82
C GLN A 23 17.31 1.97 8.68
N THR A 24 16.22 1.42 9.24
CA THR A 24 16.28 0.16 10.01
C THR A 24 16.80 -0.99 9.15
N LEU A 25 16.38 -1.08 7.88
CA LEU A 25 16.86 -2.10 6.96
C LEU A 25 18.38 -2.03 6.77
N LEU A 26 18.93 -0.84 6.53
CA LEU A 26 20.36 -0.65 6.34
C LEU A 26 21.14 -0.93 7.63
N THR A 27 20.70 -0.40 8.77
CA THR A 27 21.36 -0.66 10.07
C THR A 27 21.40 -2.15 10.40
N ASN A 28 20.25 -2.84 10.31
CA ASN A 28 20.16 -4.27 10.57
C ASN A 28 20.98 -5.08 9.56
N GLY A 29 20.94 -4.69 8.28
CA GLY A 29 21.70 -5.34 7.20
C GLY A 29 23.21 -5.22 7.39
N MET A 30 23.71 -4.05 7.77
CA MET A 30 25.12 -3.81 8.09
C MET A 30 25.57 -4.62 9.31
N THR A 31 24.79 -4.57 10.40
CA THR A 31 25.06 -5.40 11.58
C THR A 31 25.05 -6.90 11.24
N LEU A 32 24.16 -7.33 10.34
CA LEU A 32 24.11 -8.72 9.91
C LEU A 32 25.35 -9.10 9.08
N MET A 33 25.81 -8.24 8.16
CA MET A 33 27.03 -8.49 7.38
C MET A 33 28.26 -8.63 8.28
N ASP A 34 28.39 -7.78 9.30
CA ASP A 34 29.49 -7.86 10.27
C ASP A 34 29.43 -9.15 11.11
N ASN A 35 28.24 -9.61 11.49
CA ASN A 35 28.07 -10.78 12.37
C ASN A 35 27.93 -12.13 11.63
N LEU A 36 27.72 -12.12 10.31
CA LEU A 36 27.48 -13.32 9.51
C LEU A 36 28.69 -14.24 9.46
N GLU A 37 29.90 -13.67 9.51
CA GLU A 37 31.16 -14.43 9.59
C GLU A 37 31.27 -15.23 10.91
N GLU A 38 30.61 -14.78 11.99
CA GLU A 38 30.73 -15.37 13.33
C GLU A 38 29.57 -16.33 13.68
N ARG A 39 28.33 -16.01 13.29
CA ARG A 39 27.12 -16.76 13.72
C ARG A 39 26.64 -17.82 12.74
N GLY A 40 27.00 -17.71 11.45
CA GLY A 40 26.49 -18.58 10.38
C GLY A 40 25.01 -18.36 10.04
N MET A 41 24.63 -18.53 8.76
CA MET A 41 23.25 -18.26 8.27
C MET A 41 22.15 -19.10 8.94
N GLU A 42 22.49 -20.27 9.50
CA GLU A 42 21.52 -21.19 10.10
C GLU A 42 20.93 -20.68 11.42
N ALA A 43 21.65 -19.78 12.12
CA ALA A 43 21.23 -19.21 13.40
C ALA A 43 20.21 -18.06 13.29
N LEU A 44 19.87 -17.62 12.06
CA LEU A 44 18.94 -16.53 11.84
C LEU A 44 17.48 -16.97 12.03
N SER A 45 16.73 -16.17 12.78
CA SER A 45 15.28 -16.27 12.89
C SER A 45 14.59 -16.06 11.54
N GLN A 46 13.32 -16.47 11.43
CA GLN A 46 12.54 -16.24 10.20
C GLN A 46 12.42 -14.75 9.86
N GLN A 47 12.35 -13.88 10.87
CA GLN A 47 12.24 -12.44 10.65
C GLN A 47 13.54 -11.87 10.10
N GLU A 48 14.69 -12.21 10.71
CA GLU A 48 16.01 -11.80 10.22
C GLU A 48 16.26 -12.28 8.79
N ARG A 49 15.81 -13.49 8.42
CA ARG A 49 15.92 -14.00 7.05
C ARG A 49 15.10 -13.20 6.03
N LYS A 50 13.90 -12.76 6.42
CA LYS A 50 13.06 -11.91 5.55
C LYS A 50 13.69 -10.53 5.37
N GLU A 51 14.12 -9.92 6.47
CA GLU A 51 14.79 -8.61 6.44
C GLU A 51 16.10 -8.66 5.64
N SER A 52 16.91 -9.70 5.82
CA SER A 52 18.15 -9.88 5.06
C SER A 52 17.89 -10.06 3.57
N THR A 53 16.85 -10.80 3.20
CA THR A 53 16.45 -10.96 1.80
C THR A 53 16.14 -9.59 1.17
N VAL A 54 15.33 -8.77 1.84
CA VAL A 54 14.99 -7.42 1.37
C VAL A 54 16.23 -6.53 1.27
N PHE A 55 17.15 -6.62 2.24
CA PHE A 55 18.41 -5.88 2.25
C PHE A 55 19.30 -6.26 1.06
N TYR A 56 19.49 -7.55 0.79
CA TYR A 56 20.29 -8.00 -0.35
C TYR A 56 19.65 -7.66 -1.70
N GLU A 57 18.32 -7.68 -1.81
CA GLU A 57 17.65 -7.17 -3.01
C GLU A 57 17.92 -5.67 -3.23
N LEU A 58 17.92 -4.86 -2.17
CA LEU A 58 18.31 -3.45 -2.28
C LEU A 58 19.76 -3.28 -2.77
N LEU A 59 20.71 -4.06 -2.22
CA LEU A 59 22.10 -4.03 -2.65
C LEU A 59 22.28 -4.42 -4.13
N LYS A 60 21.52 -5.41 -4.62
CA LYS A 60 21.54 -5.81 -6.04
C LYS A 60 21.00 -4.71 -6.95
N MET A 61 20.03 -3.92 -6.49
CA MET A 61 19.39 -2.87 -7.28
C MET A 61 20.22 -1.59 -7.40
N VAL A 62 21.03 -1.29 -6.38
CA VAL A 62 21.81 -0.05 -6.34
C VAL A 62 23.29 -0.36 -6.54
N PRO A 63 23.87 -0.03 -7.71
CA PRO A 63 25.27 -0.31 -7.99
C PRO A 63 26.20 0.27 -6.92
N GLN A 64 27.15 -0.54 -6.45
CA GLN A 64 28.18 -0.18 -5.46
C GLN A 64 27.64 0.28 -4.09
N LEU A 65 26.35 0.06 -3.81
CA LEU A 65 25.77 0.48 -2.52
C LEU A 65 26.45 -0.19 -1.34
N GLU A 66 26.74 -1.48 -1.43
CA GLU A 66 27.43 -2.23 -0.37
C GLU A 66 28.78 -1.60 -0.02
N GLN A 67 29.64 -1.39 -1.02
CA GLN A 67 30.95 -0.76 -0.85
C GLN A 67 30.83 0.65 -0.27
N ARG A 68 29.82 1.42 -0.73
CA ARG A 68 29.55 2.76 -0.22
C ARG A 68 29.14 2.73 1.25
N LEU A 69 28.25 1.81 1.65
CA LEU A 69 27.81 1.67 3.04
C LEU A 69 28.98 1.29 3.96
N MET A 70 29.85 0.37 3.52
CA MET A 70 31.02 -0.05 4.29
C MET A 70 32.07 1.05 4.47
N ALA A 71 32.16 1.99 3.52
CA ALA A 71 33.10 3.11 3.57
C ALA A 71 32.52 4.36 4.24
N SER A 72 31.23 4.36 4.58
CA SER A 72 30.51 5.55 5.03
C SER A 72 30.47 5.70 6.56
N SER A 73 30.37 6.94 7.03
CA SER A 73 30.05 7.21 8.43
C SER A 73 28.57 6.92 8.74
N GLU A 74 28.20 6.88 10.02
CA GLU A 74 26.81 6.69 10.43
C GLU A 74 25.88 7.78 9.86
N GLU A 75 26.34 9.04 9.84
CA GLU A 75 25.58 10.17 9.28
C GLU A 75 25.40 10.04 7.76
N GLU A 76 26.42 9.54 7.05
CA GLU A 76 26.32 9.28 5.62
C GLU A 76 25.35 8.14 5.32
N VAL A 77 25.34 7.08 6.14
CA VAL A 77 24.37 5.97 6.02
C VAL A 77 22.94 6.49 6.24
N VAL A 78 22.72 7.36 7.22
CA VAL A 78 21.42 8.01 7.43
C VAL A 78 21.02 8.82 6.19
N SER A 79 21.93 9.60 5.61
CA SER A 79 21.65 10.37 4.39
C SER A 79 21.31 9.48 3.18
N ILE A 80 22.02 8.37 3.02
CA ILE A 80 21.72 7.36 1.98
C ILE A 80 20.32 6.78 2.21
N ALA A 81 19.99 6.40 3.45
CA ALA A 81 18.69 5.87 3.81
C ALA A 81 17.57 6.86 3.48
N GLU A 82 17.74 8.14 3.80
CA GLU A 82 16.75 9.19 3.51
C GLU A 82 16.50 9.35 2.02
N LEU A 83 17.53 9.29 1.17
CA LEU A 83 17.37 9.40 -0.28
C LEU A 83 16.60 8.20 -0.86
N ILE A 84 16.92 6.99 -0.43
CA ILE A 84 16.23 5.77 -0.86
C ILE A 84 14.78 5.79 -0.34
N GLN A 85 14.58 6.13 0.94
CA GLN A 85 13.25 6.23 1.57
C GLN A 85 12.38 7.28 0.88
N LYS A 86 12.95 8.40 0.46
CA LYS A 86 12.28 9.43 -0.33
C LYS A 86 11.79 8.87 -1.66
N GLY A 87 12.63 8.08 -2.35
CA GLY A 87 12.26 7.35 -3.56
C GLY A 87 11.07 6.41 -3.32
N ALA A 88 11.19 5.52 -2.33
CA ALA A 88 10.16 4.54 -2.00
C ALA A 88 8.83 5.21 -1.59
N SER A 89 8.92 6.32 -0.85
CA SER A 89 7.75 7.11 -0.45
C SER A 89 7.08 7.77 -1.66
N SER A 90 7.86 8.23 -2.64
CA SER A 90 7.35 8.79 -3.89
C SER A 90 6.65 7.74 -4.73
N ALA A 91 7.22 6.54 -4.85
CA ALA A 91 6.60 5.40 -5.55
C ALA A 91 5.19 5.12 -5.03
N ARG A 92 5.07 4.96 -3.71
CA ARG A 92 3.77 4.79 -3.05
C ARG A 92 2.82 5.97 -3.27
N ALA A 93 3.33 7.20 -3.27
CA ALA A 93 2.51 8.38 -3.51
C ALA A 93 1.95 8.40 -4.94
N ASP A 94 2.74 7.97 -5.93
CA ASP A 94 2.33 7.84 -7.32
C ASP A 94 1.25 6.76 -7.49
N ASP A 95 1.42 5.59 -6.86
CA ASP A 95 0.40 4.52 -6.84
C ASP A 95 -0.92 4.99 -6.21
N MET A 96 -0.84 5.68 -5.06
CA MET A 96 -2.03 6.21 -4.40
C MET A 96 -2.72 7.27 -5.27
N LYS A 97 -1.95 8.08 -6.01
CA LYS A 97 -2.46 9.10 -6.92
C LYS A 97 -3.15 8.47 -8.13
N SER A 98 -2.55 7.45 -8.75
CA SER A 98 -3.12 6.76 -9.90
C SER A 98 -4.41 6.02 -9.50
N MET A 99 -4.39 5.30 -8.37
CA MET A 99 -5.55 4.60 -7.82
C MET A 99 -6.70 5.55 -7.48
N LYS A 100 -6.42 6.72 -6.89
CA LYS A 100 -7.43 7.74 -6.58
C LYS A 100 -8.18 8.24 -7.82
N VAL A 101 -7.50 8.29 -8.96
CA VAL A 101 -8.10 8.72 -10.24
C VAL A 101 -8.89 7.55 -10.84
N ALA A 102 -8.29 6.36 -10.90
CA ALA A 102 -8.86 5.18 -11.53
C ALA A 102 -10.10 4.64 -10.81
N ILE A 103 -10.17 4.76 -9.47
CA ILE A 103 -11.34 4.28 -8.70
C ILE A 103 -12.64 4.95 -9.15
N ILE A 104 -12.60 6.21 -9.60
CA ILE A 104 -13.78 6.89 -10.12
C ILE A 104 -14.27 6.21 -11.40
N ASP A 105 -13.35 5.78 -12.26
CA ASP A 105 -13.69 5.07 -13.49
C ASP A 105 -14.25 3.67 -13.20
N TRP A 106 -13.73 2.98 -12.18
CA TRP A 106 -14.19 1.64 -11.82
C TRP A 106 -15.57 1.61 -11.16
N ILE A 107 -15.90 2.63 -10.36
CA ILE A 107 -17.24 2.74 -9.74
C ILE A 107 -18.28 3.33 -10.69
N THR A 108 -17.86 3.98 -11.78
CA THR A 108 -18.78 4.55 -12.76
C THR A 108 -19.28 3.43 -13.69
N PRO A 109 -20.60 3.16 -13.75
CA PRO A 109 -21.12 2.17 -14.69
C PRO A 109 -20.78 2.54 -16.14
N LYS A 110 -20.60 1.54 -17.01
CA LYS A 110 -20.31 1.77 -18.43
C LYS A 110 -21.37 2.67 -19.06
N ASP A 111 -20.90 3.67 -19.80
CA ASP A 111 -21.73 4.67 -20.50
C ASP A 111 -22.64 5.53 -19.61
N GLN A 112 -22.36 5.58 -18.30
CA GLN A 112 -23.08 6.42 -17.36
C GLN A 112 -22.16 7.48 -16.74
N ILE A 113 -22.78 8.47 -16.10
CA ILE A 113 -22.09 9.49 -15.31
C ILE A 113 -22.58 9.34 -13.88
N LEU A 114 -21.66 9.35 -12.93
CA LEU A 114 -21.98 9.43 -11.51
C LEU A 114 -22.79 10.71 -11.25
N ASN A 115 -23.93 10.57 -10.59
CA ASN A 115 -24.76 11.71 -10.19
C ASN A 115 -24.86 11.76 -8.66
N PRO A 116 -24.35 12.81 -7.99
CA PRO A 116 -23.65 13.97 -8.56
C PRO A 116 -22.27 13.65 -9.13
N HIS A 117 -21.77 14.43 -10.10
CA HIS A 117 -20.45 14.19 -10.69
C HIS A 117 -19.33 14.28 -9.65
N ILE A 118 -18.46 13.27 -9.60
CA ILE A 118 -17.27 13.26 -8.73
C ILE A 118 -16.03 13.64 -9.54
N PRO A 119 -15.39 14.79 -9.26
CA PRO A 119 -14.13 15.14 -9.92
C PRO A 119 -13.03 14.14 -9.55
N ARG A 120 -12.31 13.62 -10.55
CA ARG A 120 -11.26 12.59 -10.39
C ARG A 120 -10.09 13.01 -9.49
N ASN A 121 -9.81 14.31 -9.40
CA ASN A 121 -8.69 14.87 -8.65
C ASN A 121 -9.06 15.44 -7.26
N VAL A 122 -10.35 15.51 -6.89
CA VAL A 122 -10.80 16.10 -5.61
C VAL A 122 -11.25 15.00 -4.64
N LYS A 123 -10.72 15.00 -3.40
CA LYS A 123 -11.11 14.02 -2.36
C LYS A 123 -12.39 14.43 -1.61
N THR A 124 -12.64 15.73 -1.49
CA THR A 124 -13.78 16.30 -0.76
C THR A 124 -15.09 15.79 -1.32
N GLY A 125 -16.00 15.37 -0.45
CA GLY A 125 -17.31 14.85 -0.83
C GLY A 125 -17.31 13.39 -1.32
N ARG A 126 -16.16 12.70 -1.31
CA ARG A 126 -16.11 11.23 -1.47
C ARG A 126 -16.34 10.54 -0.13
N GLY A 127 -16.61 9.24 -0.17
CA GLY A 127 -16.84 8.42 1.03
C GLY A 127 -18.32 8.35 1.40
N PHE A 128 -18.64 8.32 2.69
CA PHE A 128 -20.03 8.20 3.18
C PHE A 128 -20.97 9.34 2.73
N HIS A 129 -20.44 10.51 2.40
CA HIS A 129 -21.24 11.63 1.89
C HIS A 129 -21.72 11.46 0.45
N TYR A 130 -21.28 10.41 -0.25
CA TYR A 130 -21.66 10.11 -1.62
C TYR A 130 -22.40 8.77 -1.68
N GLU A 131 -23.61 8.74 -2.23
CA GLU A 131 -24.52 7.58 -2.16
C GLU A 131 -23.85 6.25 -2.52
N CYS A 132 -23.33 6.14 -3.74
CA CYS A 132 -22.75 4.90 -4.26
C CYS A 132 -21.50 4.47 -3.48
N ILE A 133 -20.64 5.42 -3.11
CA ILE A 133 -19.38 5.12 -2.41
C ILE A 133 -19.68 4.77 -0.95
N GLY A 134 -20.62 5.47 -0.32
CA GLY A 134 -21.07 5.19 1.03
C GLY A 134 -21.67 3.80 1.14
N ALA A 135 -22.49 3.38 0.16
CA ALA A 135 -23.00 2.02 0.08
C ALA A 135 -21.87 0.99 0.01
N LEU A 136 -20.87 1.21 -0.85
CA LEU A 136 -19.70 0.34 -0.99
C LEU A 136 -18.81 0.29 0.27
N LEU A 137 -18.71 1.40 1.00
CA LEU A 137 -17.93 1.49 2.24
C LEU A 137 -18.71 1.05 3.47
N CYS A 138 -20.02 0.82 3.36
CA CYS A 138 -20.85 0.43 4.47
C CYS A 138 -20.34 -0.89 5.06
N PRO A 139 -20.10 -0.98 6.37
CA PRO A 139 -19.61 -2.21 6.97
C PRO A 139 -20.70 -3.29 6.95
N THR A 140 -20.32 -4.56 6.81
CA THR A 140 -21.23 -5.68 6.54
C THR A 140 -22.33 -5.91 7.58
N GLY A 141 -22.11 -5.55 8.85
CA GLY A 141 -23.12 -5.63 9.90
C GLY A 141 -24.11 -4.46 9.94
N TYR A 142 -24.04 -3.53 8.99
CA TYR A 142 -24.94 -2.38 8.91
C TYR A 142 -25.66 -2.32 7.56
N ASN A 143 -26.83 -1.69 7.57
CA ASN A 143 -27.62 -1.49 6.36
C ASN A 143 -27.49 -0.03 5.89
N TRP A 144 -26.93 0.19 4.70
CA TRP A 144 -26.79 1.52 4.13
C TRP A 144 -28.12 2.24 3.86
N GLU A 145 -29.18 1.49 3.55
CA GLU A 145 -30.54 2.03 3.35
C GLU A 145 -31.16 2.55 4.66
N ASN A 146 -30.60 2.20 5.81
CA ASN A 146 -31.02 2.74 7.09
C ASN A 146 -30.49 4.18 7.26
N VAL A 147 -31.42 5.14 7.32
CA VAL A 147 -31.12 6.58 7.41
C VAL A 147 -30.29 6.92 8.66
N ASP A 148 -30.53 6.26 9.79
CA ASP A 148 -29.79 6.48 11.04
C ASP A 148 -28.36 5.94 10.94
N THR A 149 -28.19 4.72 10.41
CA THR A 149 -26.87 4.15 10.09
C THR A 149 -26.06 5.09 9.21
N LYS A 150 -26.67 5.54 8.10
CA LYS A 150 -26.05 6.45 7.15
C LYS A 150 -25.66 7.77 7.81
N ALA A 151 -26.55 8.38 8.59
CA ALA A 151 -26.26 9.63 9.30
C ALA A 151 -25.09 9.48 10.28
N LYS A 152 -25.05 8.38 11.05
CA LYS A 152 -23.98 8.11 12.02
C LYS A 152 -22.64 7.79 11.36
N LEU A 153 -22.64 7.12 10.20
CA LEU A 153 -21.43 6.90 9.40
C LEU A 153 -20.92 8.22 8.80
N CYS A 154 -21.79 9.05 8.25
CA CYS A 154 -21.42 10.38 7.70
C CYS A 154 -20.85 11.32 8.78
N SER A 155 -21.43 11.31 9.98
CA SER A 155 -20.99 12.17 11.08
C SER A 155 -19.80 11.63 11.88
N GLY A 156 -19.41 10.36 11.66
CA GLY A 156 -18.37 9.69 12.44
C GLY A 156 -18.80 9.29 13.86
N GLN A 157 -20.10 9.33 14.16
CA GLN A 157 -20.66 8.93 15.45
C GLN A 157 -20.75 7.40 15.61
N LEU A 158 -20.75 6.65 14.50
CA LEU A 158 -20.71 5.19 14.53
C LEU A 158 -19.27 4.71 14.66
N GLN A 159 -18.94 4.07 15.78
CA GLN A 159 -17.70 3.33 15.94
C GLN A 159 -17.89 1.94 15.34
N VAL A 160 -17.20 1.68 14.23
CA VAL A 160 -17.25 0.41 13.51
C VAL A 160 -16.16 -0.50 14.09
N ALA A 161 -16.54 -1.73 14.47
CA ALA A 161 -15.58 -2.71 14.97
C ALA A 161 -14.63 -3.18 13.84
N GLY A 162 -13.39 -3.58 14.19
CA GLY A 162 -12.34 -3.88 13.19
C GLY A 162 -12.60 -5.13 12.35
N ASP A 163 -13.53 -5.99 12.76
CA ASP A 163 -14.03 -7.17 12.05
C ASP A 163 -15.20 -6.85 11.11
N GLN A 164 -15.75 -5.64 11.17
CA GLN A 164 -16.81 -5.16 10.28
C GLN A 164 -16.18 -4.56 9.02
N TRP A 165 -15.91 -5.45 8.07
CA TRP A 165 -15.31 -5.06 6.80
C TRP A 165 -16.29 -4.30 5.90
N PRO A 166 -15.80 -3.38 5.04
CA PRO A 166 -16.62 -2.77 4.01
C PRO A 166 -17.16 -3.78 2.99
N ILE A 167 -18.41 -3.61 2.56
CA ILE A 167 -19.07 -4.52 1.61
C ILE A 167 -18.34 -4.61 0.25
N PHE A 168 -17.61 -3.57 -0.16
CA PHE A 168 -16.84 -3.60 -1.42
C PHE A 168 -15.76 -4.68 -1.47
N LEU A 169 -15.37 -5.29 -0.35
CA LEU A 169 -14.40 -6.38 -0.35
C LEU A 169 -15.01 -7.70 -0.84
N TYR A 170 -16.32 -7.83 -0.86
CA TYR A 170 -17.01 -9.07 -1.20
C TYR A 170 -17.40 -9.16 -2.67
N ALA A 171 -17.40 -10.39 -3.21
CA ALA A 171 -17.92 -10.70 -4.53
C ALA A 171 -19.35 -10.18 -4.68
N ASN A 172 -19.62 -9.49 -5.80
CA ASN A 172 -20.93 -8.86 -6.07
C ASN A 172 -21.45 -7.94 -4.95
N TYR A 173 -20.57 -7.46 -4.06
CA TYR A 173 -20.91 -6.63 -2.91
C TYR A 173 -21.98 -7.28 -2.02
N THR A 174 -21.89 -8.61 -1.84
CA THR A 174 -22.84 -9.40 -1.04
C THR A 174 -22.10 -10.09 0.09
N TYR A 175 -22.62 -9.93 1.31
CA TYR A 175 -22.06 -10.52 2.52
C TYR A 175 -22.89 -11.73 2.96
N ASP A 176 -22.21 -12.83 3.25
CA ASP A 176 -22.80 -14.05 3.77
C ASP A 176 -22.53 -14.15 5.28
N PRO A 177 -23.57 -14.00 6.14
CA PRO A 177 -23.38 -14.06 7.58
C PRO A 177 -23.05 -15.47 8.10
N GLU A 178 -23.33 -16.52 7.31
CA GLU A 178 -23.04 -17.91 7.67
C GLU A 178 -21.62 -18.33 7.26
N ASP A 179 -21.04 -17.67 6.24
CA ASP A 179 -19.67 -17.87 5.79
C ASP A 179 -18.98 -16.55 5.42
N LEU A 180 -18.25 -15.98 6.39
CA LEU A 180 -17.50 -14.72 6.25
C LEU A 180 -16.47 -14.74 5.11
N TRP A 181 -15.98 -15.91 4.72
CA TRP A 181 -14.94 -16.03 3.70
C TRP A 181 -15.53 -16.14 2.30
N ASN A 182 -16.83 -16.42 2.19
CA ASN A 182 -17.53 -16.53 0.93
C ASN A 182 -17.45 -15.20 0.16
N GLY A 183 -16.76 -15.22 -0.98
CA GLY A 183 -16.55 -14.04 -1.81
C GLY A 183 -15.63 -12.97 -1.21
N PHE A 184 -14.99 -13.20 -0.05
CA PHE A 184 -14.11 -12.21 0.58
C PHE A 184 -12.88 -11.93 -0.30
N LEU A 185 -12.55 -10.65 -0.48
CA LEU A 185 -11.50 -10.12 -1.36
C LEU A 185 -11.66 -10.46 -2.85
N GLN A 186 -12.90 -10.74 -3.31
CA GLN A 186 -13.19 -11.16 -4.68
C GLN A 186 -14.08 -10.18 -5.46
N SER A 187 -14.18 -8.93 -5.00
CA SER A 187 -14.97 -7.93 -5.71
C SER A 187 -14.31 -7.48 -7.03
N GLY A 188 -15.13 -7.07 -7.99
CA GLY A 188 -14.63 -6.53 -9.27
C GLY A 188 -13.77 -5.27 -9.12
N LEU A 189 -13.98 -4.49 -8.06
CA LEU A 189 -13.14 -3.33 -7.75
C LEU A 189 -11.73 -3.73 -7.35
N LEU A 190 -11.58 -4.80 -6.55
CA LEU A 190 -10.27 -5.31 -6.14
C LEU A 190 -9.52 -5.91 -7.34
N VAL A 191 -10.22 -6.63 -8.23
CA VAL A 191 -9.64 -7.15 -9.48
C VAL A 191 -9.17 -6.01 -10.40
N SER A 192 -9.93 -4.92 -10.47
CA SER A 192 -9.54 -3.73 -11.24
C SER A 192 -8.31 -3.05 -10.65
N ALA A 193 -8.26 -2.95 -9.32
CA ALA A 193 -7.13 -2.38 -8.60
C ALA A 193 -5.84 -3.19 -8.77
N SER A 194 -5.91 -4.52 -8.67
CA SER A 194 -4.74 -5.38 -8.87
C SER A 194 -4.20 -5.29 -10.29
N THR A 195 -5.09 -5.27 -11.29
CA THR A 195 -4.71 -5.13 -12.71
C THR A 195 -4.01 -3.80 -12.97
N GLN A 196 -4.52 -2.70 -12.40
CA GLN A 196 -3.91 -1.38 -12.52
C GLN A 196 -2.50 -1.34 -11.92
N HIS A 197 -2.29 -1.97 -10.77
CA HIS A 197 -0.98 -2.02 -10.13
C HIS A 197 0.02 -2.88 -10.95
N SER A 198 -0.42 -4.03 -11.48
CA SER A 198 0.43 -4.84 -12.39
C SER A 198 0.83 -4.10 -13.66
N LEU A 199 -0.05 -3.27 -14.22
CA LEU A 199 0.27 -2.43 -15.39
C LEU A 199 1.26 -1.31 -15.04
N LEU A 200 1.19 -0.73 -13.84
CA LEU A 200 2.15 0.29 -13.40
C LEU A 200 3.54 -0.28 -13.13
N ILE A 201 3.65 -1.55 -12.72
CA ILE A 201 4.94 -2.23 -12.52
C ILE A 201 5.64 -2.53 -13.86
N SER A 202 4.91 -2.60 -14.97
CA SER A 202 5.43 -3.00 -16.28
C SER A 202 5.74 -1.85 -17.25
N SER A 203 5.54 -0.59 -16.83
CA SER A 203 5.72 0.64 -17.62
C SER A 203 6.80 1.55 -17.04
#